data_AF-A0A9D8N9M4-F1
#
_entry.id   AF-A0A9D8N9M4-F1
#
_cell.length_a   1.000
_cell.length_b   1.000
_cell.length_c   1.000
_cell.angle_alpha   90.00
_cell.angle_beta   90.00
_cell.angle_gamma   90.00
#
_symmetry.space_group_name_H-M   'P 1'
#
loop_
_entity.id
_entity.type
_entity.pdbx_description
1 polymer ?
#
loop_
_entity_poly.entity_id
_entity_poly.type
_entity_poly.pdbx_seq_one_letter_code
_entity_poly.pdbx_strand_id
1 'polypeptide(L)'
;MKRLTLILLLVLSALQAGARVYVSTDKGSYVAGDRIWCSVFCEEGPAVAYLELVSAGEVAARTRIDIRSGRGGGSLRLPLTIPTGNYRLVAYTDPQKASEAAGSGPLIAVYNTLTTDRVKDGVEVVEDLGPASPAMQTGYGLSVETVPDGIRVDNLSGAPVSLSLSVHRDDSLEPVSRSSIAGFEPGAPGPAAWGERLTATAVGLDPSADGVTALLSVPGSPTDCYVAERSEDGSFSFDTENLFGTVDVVCQLDGLPEGAQCHLELQNPFSAPLVEGLPKLRICRSQSGDLVRRGAAMLTGLSSDTLAVSLPMRREHFFLTHECVSYVLDDYNRFPTMAEVFVEITPLVKMRMRKGKPRIYGLMRASVLDGIPWWGDVVVMVDGVPVPDHSLIMNYDPAIVKSIDVYPYRYRLGDKTFDGVINLVTFKGNMPGLLFDDNVRIYSFDGCSLPQEHRGQETLYWHPLIDLQAGGSLPVRVDGLQPGVRYTISAEGVTGAGRAVYFRKTFVR
;
A
#
# COMPACT_ATOMS: atom_id res chain seq x y z
N MET A 1 46.09 -25.25 -5.11
CA MET A 1 45.65 -24.18 -4.18
C MET A 1 44.65 -23.18 -4.79
N LYS A 2 44.74 -22.79 -6.08
CA LYS A 2 43.77 -21.83 -6.68
C LYS A 2 42.32 -22.34 -6.89
N ARG A 3 42.07 -23.66 -6.91
CA ARG A 3 40.70 -24.23 -7.02
C ARG A 3 39.95 -24.31 -5.69
N LEU A 4 40.64 -24.35 -4.55
CA LEU A 4 39.99 -24.37 -3.23
C LEU A 4 39.55 -22.97 -2.79
N THR A 5 40.28 -21.92 -3.18
CA THR A 5 39.93 -20.53 -2.86
C THR A 5 38.71 -20.04 -3.63
N LEU A 6 38.48 -20.55 -4.86
CA LEU A 6 37.30 -20.20 -5.66
C LEU A 6 36.03 -20.90 -5.15
N ILE A 7 36.16 -22.14 -4.65
CA ILE A 7 35.05 -22.86 -4.01
C ILE A 7 34.74 -22.28 -2.64
N LEU A 8 35.75 -21.82 -1.89
CA LEU A 8 35.52 -21.14 -0.60
C LEU A 8 34.90 -19.74 -0.80
N LEU A 9 35.20 -19.01 -1.89
CA LEU A 9 34.52 -17.75 -2.22
C LEU A 9 33.09 -17.96 -2.74
N LEU A 10 32.83 -19.02 -3.52
CA LEU A 10 31.48 -19.39 -3.98
C LEU A 10 30.60 -19.96 -2.85
N VAL A 11 31.20 -20.61 -1.85
CA VAL A 11 30.51 -21.08 -0.65
C VAL A 11 30.35 -19.96 0.39
N LEU A 12 31.22 -18.95 0.43
CA LEU A 12 31.01 -17.75 1.26
C LEU A 12 29.97 -16.78 0.68
N SER A 13 29.79 -16.71 -0.65
CA SER A 13 28.65 -15.99 -1.23
C SER A 13 27.31 -16.71 -1.04
N ALA A 14 27.35 -17.97 -0.61
CA ALA A 14 26.18 -18.77 -0.26
C ALA A 14 25.94 -18.88 1.26
N LEU A 15 26.74 -18.20 2.08
CA LEU A 15 26.35 -17.88 3.46
C LEU A 15 25.27 -16.80 3.38
N GLN A 16 24.03 -17.27 3.23
CA GLN A 16 22.76 -16.62 3.55
C GLN A 16 22.87 -15.09 3.65
N ALA A 17 22.70 -14.39 2.53
CA ALA A 17 21.97 -13.14 2.60
C ALA A 17 20.58 -13.51 3.13
N GLY A 18 20.39 -13.39 4.46
CA GLY A 18 19.10 -13.60 5.08
C GLY A 18 18.05 -12.76 4.35
N ALA A 19 16.83 -13.30 4.24
CA ALA A 19 15.74 -12.55 3.64
C ALA A 19 15.58 -11.24 4.43
N ARG A 20 15.91 -10.10 3.83
CA ARG A 20 15.73 -8.78 4.47
C ARG A 20 14.25 -8.47 4.73
N VAL A 21 13.38 -9.17 4.03
CA VAL A 21 11.93 -9.10 4.15
C VAL A 21 11.38 -10.52 4.29
N TYR A 22 10.63 -10.78 5.35
CA TYR A 22 9.84 -11.99 5.54
C TYR A 22 8.36 -11.68 5.42
N VAL A 23 7.60 -12.58 4.80
CA VAL A 23 6.15 -12.46 4.64
C VAL A 23 5.47 -13.70 5.22
N SER A 24 4.65 -13.46 6.23
CA SER A 24 3.67 -14.43 6.74
C SER A 24 2.36 -14.25 5.95
N THR A 25 1.71 -15.36 5.63
CA THR A 25 0.40 -15.37 4.97
C THR A 25 -0.63 -16.12 5.80
N ASP A 26 -1.92 -15.80 5.64
CA ASP A 26 -2.99 -16.46 6.40
C ASP A 26 -3.03 -17.97 6.16
N LYS A 27 -2.87 -18.36 4.89
CA LYS A 27 -2.77 -19.76 4.45
C LYS A 27 -1.71 -19.93 3.34
N GLY A 28 -1.46 -21.16 2.90
CA GLY A 28 -0.41 -21.52 1.94
C GLY A 28 -0.95 -21.94 0.58
N SER A 29 -2.27 -22.07 0.46
CA SER A 29 -2.94 -22.42 -0.78
C SER A 29 -4.20 -21.57 -0.97
N TYR A 30 -4.49 -21.25 -2.22
CA TYR A 30 -5.55 -20.30 -2.59
C TYR A 30 -6.26 -20.78 -3.86
N VAL A 31 -7.49 -20.32 -4.03
CA VAL A 31 -8.19 -20.44 -5.32
C VAL A 31 -8.12 -19.12 -6.09
N ALA A 32 -8.22 -19.18 -7.43
CA ALA A 32 -8.31 -17.97 -8.25
C ALA A 32 -9.41 -17.03 -7.73
N GLY A 33 -9.13 -15.72 -7.64
CA GLY A 33 -10.04 -14.74 -7.04
C GLY A 33 -9.88 -14.52 -5.53
N ASP A 34 -9.21 -15.43 -4.80
CA ASP A 34 -8.92 -15.24 -3.38
C ASP A 34 -8.03 -14.01 -3.13
N ARG A 35 -8.08 -13.53 -1.88
CA ARG A 35 -7.13 -12.56 -1.34
C ARG A 35 -6.09 -13.30 -0.49
N ILE A 36 -4.82 -13.11 -0.81
CA ILE A 36 -3.69 -13.53 0.03
C ILE A 36 -3.52 -12.43 1.08
N TRP A 37 -3.76 -12.77 2.35
CA TRP A 37 -3.52 -11.83 3.44
C TRP A 37 -2.07 -11.91 3.87
N CYS A 38 -1.41 -10.77 4.03
CA CYS A 38 0.02 -10.68 4.23
C CYS A 38 0.37 -9.89 5.50
N SER A 39 1.36 -10.40 6.24
CA SER A 39 2.05 -9.68 7.30
C SER A 39 3.54 -9.67 6.98
N VAL A 40 4.10 -8.48 6.89
CA VAL A 40 5.48 -8.23 6.47
C VAL A 40 6.34 -7.89 7.68
N PHE A 41 7.57 -8.42 7.65
CA PHE A 41 8.62 -8.20 8.62
C PHE A 41 9.88 -7.81 7.88
N CYS A 42 10.50 -6.70 8.25
CA CYS A 42 11.78 -6.27 7.67
C CYS A 42 12.59 -5.46 8.67
N GLU A 43 13.78 -5.02 8.26
CA GLU A 43 14.54 -3.99 8.97
C GLU A 43 13.75 -2.69 9.11
N GLU A 44 14.03 -1.91 10.17
CA GLU A 44 13.48 -0.56 10.30
C GLU A 44 14.10 0.37 9.25
N GLY A 45 13.35 1.37 8.80
CA GLY A 45 13.80 2.35 7.81
C GLY A 45 12.88 2.45 6.58
N PRO A 46 12.64 1.34 5.85
CA PRO A 46 11.76 1.35 4.68
C PRO A 46 10.34 1.81 5.03
N ALA A 47 9.75 2.62 4.15
CA ALA A 47 8.35 3.00 4.26
C ALA A 47 7.41 2.04 3.52
N VAL A 48 7.90 1.32 2.51
CA VAL A 48 7.08 0.42 1.68
C VAL A 48 7.82 -0.88 1.41
N ALA A 49 7.07 -1.99 1.43
CA ALA A 49 7.48 -3.26 0.87
C ALA A 49 6.64 -3.60 -0.37
N TYR A 50 7.30 -4.01 -1.44
CA TYR A 50 6.70 -4.48 -2.68
C TYR A 50 6.60 -6.00 -2.64
N LEU A 51 5.41 -6.51 -2.96
CA LEU A 51 5.14 -7.94 -3.05
C LEU A 51 4.68 -8.26 -4.47
N GLU A 52 5.37 -9.19 -5.12
CA GLU A 52 5.06 -9.67 -6.47
C GLU A 52 4.91 -11.20 -6.47
N LEU A 53 3.76 -11.69 -6.94
CA LEU A 53 3.48 -13.11 -7.10
C LEU A 53 3.91 -13.55 -8.50
N VAL A 54 4.95 -14.37 -8.58
CA VAL A 54 5.63 -14.71 -9.84
C VAL A 54 5.59 -16.20 -10.10
N SER A 55 5.32 -16.59 -11.34
CA SER A 55 5.54 -17.97 -11.81
C SER A 55 6.00 -17.98 -13.26
N ALA A 56 6.94 -18.86 -13.59
CA ALA A 56 7.50 -19.01 -14.93
C ALA A 56 7.99 -17.69 -15.58
N GLY A 57 8.54 -16.77 -14.76
CA GLY A 57 9.02 -15.46 -15.22
C GLY A 57 7.92 -14.40 -15.45
N GLU A 58 6.66 -14.73 -15.20
CA GLU A 58 5.53 -13.80 -15.32
C GLU A 58 5.02 -13.37 -13.94
N VAL A 59 4.79 -12.06 -13.78
CA VAL A 59 4.15 -11.50 -12.58
C VAL A 59 2.64 -11.65 -12.73
N ALA A 60 2.04 -12.48 -11.88
CA ALA A 60 0.60 -12.75 -11.89
C ALA A 60 -0.21 -11.72 -11.09
N ALA A 61 0.36 -11.18 -10.02
CA ALA A 61 -0.25 -10.17 -9.19
C ALA A 61 0.82 -9.40 -8.41
N ARG A 62 0.53 -8.15 -8.03
CA ARG A 62 1.43 -7.30 -7.24
C ARG A 62 0.67 -6.43 -6.24
N THR A 63 1.33 -6.06 -5.15
CA THR A 63 0.78 -5.16 -4.13
C THR A 63 1.91 -4.41 -3.43
N ARG A 64 1.57 -3.28 -2.80
CA ARG A 64 2.47 -2.55 -1.90
C ARG A 64 1.94 -2.67 -0.47
N ILE A 65 2.85 -2.71 0.50
CA ILE A 65 2.53 -2.80 1.92
C ILE A 65 3.23 -1.63 2.63
N ASP A 66 2.47 -0.82 3.35
CA ASP A 66 3.00 0.22 4.26
C ASP A 66 3.78 -0.46 5.38
N ILE A 67 5.01 0.02 5.60
CA ILE A 67 5.93 -0.48 6.63
C ILE A 67 6.14 0.59 7.68
N ARG A 68 6.02 0.18 8.94
CA ARG A 68 6.30 1.00 10.12
C ARG A 68 7.03 0.20 11.15
N SER A 69 8.17 0.73 11.61
CA SER A 69 9.00 0.05 12.60
C SER A 69 9.27 -1.42 12.21
N GLY A 70 9.59 -1.64 10.92
CA GLY A 70 9.87 -2.97 10.37
C GLY A 70 8.65 -3.89 10.21
N ARG A 71 7.42 -3.41 10.39
CA ARG A 71 6.19 -4.20 10.29
C ARG A 71 5.18 -3.59 9.33
N GLY A 72 4.46 -4.43 8.59
CA GLY A 72 3.36 -4.00 7.73
C GLY A 72 2.30 -5.07 7.55
N GLY A 73 1.09 -4.65 7.25
CA GLY A 73 -0.04 -5.54 6.99
C GLY A 73 -0.76 -5.14 5.72
N GLY A 74 -1.26 -6.11 4.98
CA GLY A 74 -2.06 -5.84 3.79
C GLY A 74 -2.44 -7.11 3.07
N SER A 75 -2.69 -6.99 1.77
CA SER A 75 -3.22 -8.10 0.99
C SER A 75 -2.88 -8.00 -0.49
N LEU A 76 -2.95 -9.15 -1.15
CA LEU A 76 -2.77 -9.31 -2.59
C LEU A 76 -3.96 -10.06 -3.17
N ARG A 77 -4.67 -9.47 -4.13
CA ARG A 77 -5.81 -10.13 -4.78
C ARG A 77 -5.36 -10.95 -5.98
N LEU A 78 -5.79 -12.21 -6.04
CA LEU A 78 -5.53 -13.08 -7.18
C LEU A 78 -6.51 -12.79 -8.33
N PRO A 79 -6.03 -12.67 -9.58
CA PRO A 79 -6.90 -12.60 -10.75
C PRO A 79 -7.79 -13.85 -10.85
N LEU A 80 -9.00 -13.71 -11.41
CA LEU A 80 -9.88 -14.86 -11.70
C LEU A 80 -9.30 -15.77 -12.81
N THR A 81 -8.43 -15.22 -13.65
CA THR A 81 -7.78 -15.90 -14.78
C THR A 81 -6.42 -16.48 -14.44
N ILE A 82 -5.94 -16.35 -13.20
CA ILE A 82 -4.61 -16.86 -12.81
C ILE A 82 -4.52 -18.37 -13.08
N PRO A 83 -3.53 -18.87 -13.83
CA PRO A 83 -3.40 -20.30 -14.10
C PRO A 83 -3.19 -21.12 -12.82
N THR A 84 -3.60 -22.39 -12.85
CA THR A 84 -3.29 -23.33 -11.77
C THR A 84 -1.79 -23.62 -11.74
N GLY A 85 -1.15 -23.53 -10.57
CA GLY A 85 0.27 -23.81 -10.41
C GLY A 85 0.86 -23.33 -9.09
N ASN A 86 2.16 -23.53 -8.94
CA ASN A 86 2.94 -22.94 -7.85
C ASN A 86 3.49 -21.59 -8.28
N TYR A 87 3.44 -20.65 -7.35
CA TYR A 87 3.94 -19.29 -7.49
C TYR A 87 4.89 -18.98 -6.33
N ARG A 88 5.81 -18.06 -6.55
CA ARG A 88 6.63 -17.47 -5.49
C ARG A 88 6.11 -16.09 -5.17
N LEU A 89 5.87 -15.82 -3.90
CA LEU A 89 5.61 -14.45 -3.45
C LEU A 89 6.95 -13.79 -3.11
N VAL A 90 7.48 -13.00 -4.04
CA VAL A 90 8.74 -12.27 -3.84
C VAL A 90 8.43 -10.97 -3.12
N ALA A 91 9.19 -10.67 -2.07
CA ALA A 91 9.02 -9.47 -1.27
C ALA A 91 10.35 -8.72 -1.12
N TYR A 92 10.32 -7.41 -1.35
CA TYR A 92 11.50 -6.56 -1.28
C TYR A 92 11.12 -5.12 -0.93
N THR A 93 12.05 -4.38 -0.33
CA THR A 93 11.88 -2.94 -0.02
C THR A 93 12.64 -2.04 -0.98
N ASP A 94 13.61 -2.60 -1.71
CA ASP A 94 14.45 -1.93 -2.69
C ASP A 94 14.30 -2.64 -4.04
N PRO A 95 13.63 -2.03 -5.04
CA PRO A 95 13.42 -2.64 -6.36
C PRO A 95 14.70 -3.11 -7.06
N GLN A 96 15.84 -2.47 -6.79
CA GLN A 96 17.12 -2.86 -7.38
C GLN A 96 17.65 -4.18 -6.84
N LYS A 97 17.17 -4.61 -5.65
CA LYS A 97 17.58 -5.85 -4.98
C LYS A 97 16.52 -6.96 -5.06
N ALA A 98 15.46 -6.77 -5.85
CA ALA A 98 14.38 -7.76 -5.95
C ALA A 98 14.85 -9.13 -6.45
N SER A 99 15.88 -9.17 -7.31
CA SER A 99 16.48 -10.42 -7.81
C SER A 99 17.14 -11.24 -6.71
N GLU A 100 17.73 -10.59 -5.69
CA GLU A 100 18.29 -11.27 -4.51
C GLU A 100 17.21 -11.91 -3.65
N ALA A 101 16.01 -11.30 -3.61
CA ALA A 101 14.85 -11.79 -2.85
C ALA A 101 14.04 -12.87 -3.58
N ALA A 102 14.29 -13.09 -4.88
CA ALA A 102 13.50 -13.99 -5.73
C ALA A 102 13.45 -15.45 -5.21
N GLY A 103 14.49 -15.88 -4.48
CA GLY A 103 14.59 -17.22 -3.93
C GLY A 103 14.01 -17.43 -2.52
N SER A 104 13.74 -16.36 -1.77
CA SER A 104 13.52 -16.44 -0.31
C SER A 104 12.05 -16.33 0.14
N GLY A 105 11.14 -15.97 -0.77
CA GLY A 105 9.72 -15.79 -0.46
C GLY A 105 8.92 -17.09 -0.27
N PRO A 106 7.71 -17.06 0.31
CA PRO A 106 6.85 -18.24 0.42
C PRO A 106 6.46 -18.81 -0.95
N LEU A 107 6.36 -20.14 -1.01
CA LEU A 107 5.73 -20.84 -2.12
C LEU A 107 4.22 -20.85 -1.92
N ILE A 108 3.48 -20.38 -2.91
CA ILE A 108 2.02 -20.27 -2.88
C ILE A 108 1.43 -21.22 -3.93
N ALA A 109 0.59 -22.15 -3.49
CA ALA A 109 -0.16 -23.02 -4.38
C ALA A 109 -1.48 -22.33 -4.79
N VAL A 110 -1.69 -22.15 -6.10
CA VAL A 110 -2.93 -21.54 -6.63
C VAL A 110 -3.68 -22.56 -7.48
N TYR A 111 -4.97 -22.72 -7.18
CA TYR A 111 -5.88 -23.61 -7.90
C TYR A 111 -6.96 -22.78 -8.60
N ASN A 112 -7.02 -22.82 -9.92
CA ASN A 112 -8.10 -22.19 -10.65
C ASN A 112 -9.27 -23.18 -10.82
N THR A 113 -10.42 -22.85 -10.23
CA THR A 113 -11.65 -23.65 -10.33
C THR A 113 -12.60 -23.16 -11.43
N LEU A 114 -12.24 -22.06 -12.12
CA LEU A 114 -13.02 -21.40 -13.17
C LEU A 114 -12.50 -21.69 -14.57
N THR A 115 -11.20 -21.98 -14.71
CA THR A 115 -10.57 -22.33 -15.99
C THR A 115 -9.72 -23.59 -15.87
N THR A 116 -9.36 -24.18 -17.01
CA THR A 116 -8.45 -25.33 -17.08
C THR A 116 -6.99 -24.93 -17.27
N ASP A 117 -6.70 -23.62 -17.27
CA ASP A 117 -5.36 -23.11 -17.55
C ASP A 117 -4.39 -23.50 -16.44
N ARG A 118 -3.16 -23.80 -16.86
CA ARG A 118 -2.09 -24.27 -15.97
C ARG A 118 -0.82 -23.52 -16.31
N VAL A 119 -0.02 -23.25 -15.29
CA VAL A 119 1.37 -22.82 -15.49
C VAL A 119 2.06 -23.88 -16.34
N LYS A 120 2.65 -23.45 -17.45
CA LYS A 120 3.31 -24.33 -18.42
C LYS A 120 4.38 -25.19 -17.72
N ASP A 121 4.30 -26.50 -17.91
CA ASP A 121 5.17 -27.51 -17.28
C ASP A 121 5.21 -27.48 -15.73
N GLY A 122 4.34 -26.69 -15.09
CA GLY A 122 4.34 -26.40 -13.64
C GLY A 122 3.32 -27.21 -12.83
N VAL A 123 2.57 -28.12 -13.45
CA VAL A 123 1.54 -28.93 -12.78
C VAL A 123 1.67 -30.39 -13.16
N GLU A 124 1.55 -31.27 -12.17
CA GLU A 124 1.57 -32.72 -12.32
C GLU A 124 0.31 -33.32 -11.69
N VAL A 125 -0.39 -34.20 -12.42
CA VAL A 125 -1.54 -34.93 -11.87
C VAL A 125 -1.06 -36.29 -11.37
N VAL A 126 -1.28 -36.57 -10.10
CA VAL A 126 -0.83 -37.80 -9.43
C VAL A 126 -2.02 -38.58 -8.89
N GLU A 127 -1.84 -39.90 -8.74
CA GLU A 127 -2.87 -40.78 -8.15
C GLU A 127 -2.95 -40.62 -6.63
N ASP A 128 -1.82 -40.35 -5.98
CA ASP A 128 -1.71 -40.13 -4.55
C ASP A 128 -0.67 -39.03 -4.26
N LEU A 129 -1.01 -38.13 -3.33
CA LEU A 129 -0.09 -37.10 -2.85
C LEU A 129 0.98 -37.70 -1.92
N GLY A 130 0.74 -38.91 -1.41
CA GLY A 130 1.52 -39.54 -0.35
C GLY A 130 0.97 -39.16 1.03
N PRO A 131 1.57 -39.69 2.11
CA PRO A 131 1.15 -39.36 3.46
C PRO A 131 1.32 -37.85 3.70
N ALA A 132 0.27 -37.21 4.21
CA ALA A 132 0.38 -35.84 4.71
C ALA A 132 1.48 -35.80 5.78
N SER A 133 2.31 -34.74 5.76
CA SER A 133 3.26 -34.51 6.85
C SER A 133 2.51 -34.56 8.19
N PRO A 134 3.02 -35.27 9.20
CA PRO A 134 2.33 -35.40 10.47
C PRO A 134 2.06 -34.00 11.04
N ALA A 135 0.87 -33.82 11.62
CA ALA A 135 0.51 -32.60 12.33
C ALA A 135 1.47 -32.41 13.51
N MET A 136 2.54 -31.66 13.29
CA MET A 136 3.54 -31.38 14.32
C MET A 136 3.24 -30.01 14.90
N GLN A 137 3.02 -29.97 16.22
CA GLN A 137 3.02 -28.71 16.92
C GLN A 137 4.46 -28.20 16.99
N THR A 138 4.72 -27.04 16.40
CA THR A 138 6.02 -26.39 16.44
C THR A 138 5.84 -25.03 17.07
N GLY A 139 6.67 -24.65 18.03
CA GLY A 139 6.62 -23.32 18.60
C GLY A 139 7.88 -22.91 19.34
N TYR A 140 8.13 -21.61 19.32
CA TYR A 140 9.22 -20.96 20.02
C TYR A 140 8.75 -19.59 20.50
N GLY A 141 8.85 -19.33 21.81
CA GLY A 141 8.48 -18.06 22.43
C GLY A 141 6.97 -17.78 22.54
N LEU A 142 6.09 -18.64 22.02
CA LEU A 142 4.63 -18.49 22.08
C LEU A 142 3.97 -19.80 22.56
N SER A 143 2.83 -19.66 23.25
CA SER A 143 1.87 -20.75 23.49
C SER A 143 0.51 -20.36 22.94
N VAL A 144 -0.21 -21.31 22.34
CA VAL A 144 -1.59 -21.10 21.92
C VAL A 144 -2.47 -22.26 22.38
N GLU A 145 -3.51 -21.92 23.12
CA GLU A 145 -4.49 -22.86 23.66
C GLU A 145 -5.86 -22.63 23.00
N THR A 146 -6.58 -23.72 22.74
CA THR A 146 -7.97 -23.66 22.29
C THR A 146 -8.89 -23.47 23.48
N VAL A 147 -9.80 -22.50 23.42
CA VAL A 147 -10.83 -22.23 24.44
C VAL A 147 -12.23 -22.43 23.83
N PRO A 148 -13.31 -22.48 24.63
CA PRO A 148 -14.65 -22.72 24.09
C PRO A 148 -15.05 -21.78 22.94
N ASP A 149 -14.75 -20.49 23.00
CA ASP A 149 -15.18 -19.52 21.98
C ASP A 149 -14.05 -19.05 21.04
N GLY A 150 -12.91 -19.77 21.01
CA GLY A 150 -11.79 -19.42 20.14
C GLY A 150 -10.45 -19.94 20.63
N ILE A 151 -9.46 -19.05 20.72
CA ILE A 151 -8.08 -19.37 21.13
C ILE A 151 -7.54 -18.34 22.12
N ARG A 152 -6.52 -18.71 22.89
CA ARG A 152 -5.73 -17.80 23.72
C ARG A 152 -4.27 -17.90 23.32
N VAL A 153 -3.65 -16.77 22.99
CA VAL A 153 -2.24 -16.66 22.63
C VAL A 153 -1.47 -16.04 23.80
N ASP A 154 -0.45 -16.74 24.28
CA ASP A 154 0.38 -16.32 25.41
C ASP A 154 1.81 -16.05 24.94
N ASN A 155 2.37 -14.88 25.28
CA ASN A 155 3.74 -14.51 24.96
C ASN A 155 4.72 -15.01 26.05
N LEU A 156 5.49 -16.03 25.70
CA LEU A 156 6.48 -16.66 26.58
C LEU A 156 7.92 -16.25 26.28
N SER A 157 8.14 -15.30 25.38
CA SER A 157 9.47 -14.92 24.89
C SER A 157 10.29 -14.06 25.86
N GLY A 158 9.65 -13.53 26.91
CA GLY A 158 10.28 -12.62 27.88
C GLY A 158 10.49 -11.18 27.36
N ALA A 159 10.06 -10.87 26.14
CA ALA A 159 10.11 -9.53 25.55
C ALA A 159 8.78 -9.20 24.85
N PRO A 160 8.44 -7.93 24.62
CA PRO A 160 7.34 -7.58 23.73
C PRO A 160 7.55 -8.20 22.34
N VAL A 161 6.47 -8.74 21.77
CA VAL A 161 6.46 -9.34 20.43
C VAL A 161 5.46 -8.61 19.55
N SER A 162 5.80 -8.49 18.28
CA SER A 162 4.86 -8.14 17.24
C SER A 162 4.63 -9.38 16.38
N LEU A 163 3.39 -9.76 16.10
CA LEU A 163 3.04 -11.03 15.45
C LEU A 163 1.88 -10.91 14.45
N SER A 164 1.80 -11.88 13.57
CA SER A 164 0.64 -12.20 12.74
C SER A 164 -0.04 -13.44 13.30
N LEU A 165 -1.35 -13.54 13.16
CA LEU A 165 -2.15 -14.67 13.65
C LEU A 165 -3.18 -15.08 12.61
N SER A 166 -3.19 -16.37 12.26
CA SER A 166 -4.19 -16.97 11.39
C SER A 166 -4.84 -18.19 12.04
N VAL A 167 -6.14 -18.33 11.81
CA VAL A 167 -6.91 -19.55 12.04
C VAL A 167 -7.68 -19.84 10.77
N HIS A 168 -7.32 -20.93 10.10
CA HIS A 168 -7.95 -21.33 8.84
C HIS A 168 -8.35 -22.80 8.87
N ARG A 169 -9.30 -23.17 8.02
CA ARG A 169 -9.72 -24.55 7.84
C ARG A 169 -8.56 -25.37 7.25
N ASP A 170 -8.26 -26.51 7.88
CA ASP A 170 -7.23 -27.43 7.38
C ASP A 170 -7.85 -28.35 6.32
N ASP A 171 -7.23 -28.44 5.15
CA ASP A 171 -7.72 -29.27 4.05
C ASP A 171 -6.59 -29.86 3.19
N SER A 172 -6.96 -30.65 2.17
CA SER A 172 -5.99 -31.39 1.36
C SER A 172 -5.19 -30.53 0.36
N LEU A 173 -5.38 -29.21 0.34
CA LEU A 173 -4.77 -28.31 -0.64
C LEU A 173 -3.49 -27.64 -0.13
N GLU A 174 -3.11 -27.86 1.13
CA GLU A 174 -1.90 -27.29 1.73
C GLU A 174 -0.63 -27.62 0.92
N PRO A 175 0.28 -26.65 0.70
CA PRO A 175 1.53 -26.90 0.00
C PRO A 175 2.45 -27.81 0.82
N VAL A 176 3.29 -28.57 0.11
CA VAL A 176 4.25 -29.54 0.70
C VAL A 176 5.24 -28.87 1.67
N SER A 177 5.59 -27.60 1.43
CA SER A 177 6.48 -26.82 2.29
C SER A 177 5.98 -25.39 2.39
N ARG A 178 5.95 -24.85 3.61
CA ARG A 178 5.75 -23.43 3.88
C ARG A 178 7.06 -22.80 4.36
N SER A 179 7.23 -21.50 4.10
CA SER A 179 8.25 -20.73 4.78
C SER A 179 7.94 -20.65 6.28
N SER A 180 8.98 -20.44 7.08
CA SER A 180 8.84 -20.17 8.50
C SER A 180 9.72 -18.99 8.87
N ILE A 181 9.22 -18.15 9.78
CA ILE A 181 9.95 -17.01 10.30
C ILE A 181 11.19 -17.42 11.13
N ALA A 182 11.35 -18.70 11.47
CA ALA A 182 12.44 -19.19 12.32
C ALA A 182 13.85 -18.82 11.84
N GLY A 183 14.06 -18.71 10.52
CA GLY A 183 15.34 -18.31 9.91
C GLY A 183 15.42 -16.85 9.50
N PHE A 184 14.42 -16.04 9.84
CA PHE A 184 14.42 -14.60 9.56
C PHE A 184 15.27 -13.87 10.60
N GLU A 185 16.23 -13.09 10.10
CA GLU A 185 17.02 -12.16 10.89
C GLU A 185 16.89 -10.79 10.22
N PRO A 186 16.26 -9.79 10.87
CA PRO A 186 16.17 -8.46 10.29
C PRO A 186 17.57 -7.84 10.16
N GLY A 187 17.78 -7.09 9.09
CA GLY A 187 19.01 -6.32 8.91
C GLY A 187 19.15 -5.17 9.92
N ALA A 188 20.27 -4.46 9.85
CA ALA A 188 20.50 -3.29 10.68
C ALA A 188 19.48 -2.18 10.33
N PRO A 189 18.96 -1.43 11.34
CA PRO A 189 18.06 -0.30 11.10
C PRO A 189 18.66 0.71 10.11
N GLY A 190 17.88 1.11 9.12
CA GLY A 190 18.16 2.21 8.22
C GLY A 190 17.53 3.52 8.68
N PRO A 191 17.81 4.64 7.99
CA PRO A 191 17.11 5.90 8.22
C PRO A 191 15.62 5.74 7.92
N ALA A 192 14.77 6.27 8.79
CA ALA A 192 13.32 6.24 8.60
C ALA A 192 12.92 7.06 7.36
N ALA A 193 12.28 6.40 6.41
CA ALA A 193 11.64 7.04 5.26
C ALA A 193 10.21 7.48 5.65
N TRP A 194 9.78 8.61 5.08
CA TRP A 194 8.47 9.20 5.38
C TRP A 194 7.34 8.57 4.54
N GLY A 195 7.65 8.06 3.34
CA GLY A 195 6.75 7.32 2.47
C GLY A 195 7.43 6.81 1.21
N GLU A 196 6.65 6.46 0.18
CA GLU A 196 7.15 5.98 -1.12
C GLU A 196 7.83 7.11 -1.90
N ARG A 197 8.95 6.80 -2.57
CA ARG A 197 9.53 7.70 -3.56
C ARG A 197 8.98 7.34 -4.93
N LEU A 198 8.16 8.23 -5.51
CA LEU A 198 7.62 8.08 -6.86
C LEU A 198 8.50 8.82 -7.85
N THR A 199 8.84 8.17 -8.97
CA THR A 199 9.66 8.80 -10.03
C THR A 199 8.80 9.05 -11.26
N ALA A 200 9.01 10.17 -11.92
CA ALA A 200 8.36 10.55 -13.16
C ALA A 200 9.35 11.09 -14.20
N THR A 201 8.96 11.02 -15.47
CA THR A 201 9.69 11.63 -16.58
C THR A 201 8.76 12.56 -17.35
N ALA A 202 9.29 13.71 -17.78
CA ALA A 202 8.54 14.60 -18.65
C ALA A 202 8.73 14.20 -20.12
N VAL A 203 7.63 13.90 -20.81
CA VAL A 203 7.60 13.60 -22.24
C VAL A 203 7.32 14.87 -23.01
N GLY A 204 8.12 15.15 -24.04
CA GLY A 204 7.98 16.36 -24.88
C GLY A 204 8.59 17.63 -24.30
N LEU A 205 9.14 17.59 -23.07
CA LEU A 205 9.78 18.74 -22.44
C LEU A 205 11.17 18.98 -23.05
N ASP A 206 11.45 20.23 -23.44
CA ASP A 206 12.77 20.63 -23.92
C ASP A 206 13.84 20.39 -22.82
N PRO A 207 14.95 19.70 -23.12
CA PRO A 207 16.06 19.53 -22.18
C PRO A 207 16.64 20.84 -21.65
N SER A 208 16.55 21.93 -22.42
CA SER A 208 17.02 23.27 -22.04
C SER A 208 16.01 24.08 -21.21
N ALA A 209 14.79 23.56 -21.01
CA ALA A 209 13.80 24.22 -20.17
C ALA A 209 14.24 24.24 -18.70
N ASP A 210 14.39 25.45 -18.17
CA ASP A 210 14.80 25.74 -16.80
C ASP A 210 13.61 26.26 -15.98
N GLY A 211 13.68 26.11 -14.65
CA GLY A 211 12.63 26.56 -13.72
C GLY A 211 11.31 25.76 -13.82
N VAL A 212 11.36 24.55 -14.39
CA VAL A 212 10.21 23.65 -14.48
C VAL A 212 10.15 22.75 -13.25
N THR A 213 9.02 22.75 -12.58
CA THR A 213 8.75 21.88 -11.42
C THR A 213 7.59 20.96 -11.74
N ALA A 214 7.62 19.77 -11.14
CA ALA A 214 6.57 18.78 -11.28
C ALA A 214 5.70 18.77 -10.02
N LEU A 215 4.38 18.69 -10.19
CA LEU A 215 3.41 18.58 -9.11
C LEU A 215 2.65 17.27 -9.25
N LEU A 216 2.45 16.60 -8.13
CA LEU A 216 1.65 15.38 -7.99
C LEU A 216 0.61 15.62 -6.92
N SER A 217 -0.67 15.64 -7.30
CA SER A 217 -1.78 15.90 -6.39
C SER A 217 -2.71 14.70 -6.28
N VAL A 218 -3.16 14.41 -5.06
CA VAL A 218 -4.16 13.38 -4.75
C VAL A 218 -5.43 14.11 -4.34
N PRO A 219 -6.44 14.21 -5.23
CA PRO A 219 -7.66 14.93 -4.93
C PRO A 219 -8.55 14.19 -3.93
N GLY A 220 -9.41 14.95 -3.25
CA GLY A 220 -10.50 14.41 -2.44
C GLY A 220 -10.42 14.77 -0.97
N SER A 221 -10.63 13.80 -0.08
CA SER A 221 -10.43 14.02 1.36
C SER A 221 -9.95 12.72 1.98
N PRO A 222 -8.74 12.69 2.53
CA PRO A 222 -7.77 13.78 2.60
C PRO A 222 -7.12 14.09 1.24
N THR A 223 -6.67 15.34 1.06
CA THR A 223 -5.94 15.80 -0.13
C THR A 223 -4.45 15.89 0.13
N ASP A 224 -3.63 15.57 -0.88
CA ASP A 224 -2.19 15.81 -0.83
C ASP A 224 -1.67 16.47 -2.09
N CYS A 225 -0.56 17.19 -1.96
CA CYS A 225 0.17 17.77 -3.07
C CYS A 225 1.67 17.68 -2.80
N TYR A 226 2.39 17.06 -3.72
CA TYR A 226 3.83 16.85 -3.67
C TYR A 226 4.50 17.57 -4.83
N VAL A 227 5.74 17.96 -4.60
CA VAL A 227 6.54 18.70 -5.58
C VAL A 227 7.86 17.98 -5.80
N ALA A 228 8.29 17.96 -7.04
CA ALA A 228 9.60 17.49 -7.42
C ALA A 228 10.30 18.51 -8.31
N GLU A 229 11.57 18.77 -8.01
CA GLU A 229 12.47 19.50 -8.90
C GLU A 229 13.07 18.55 -9.93
N ARG A 230 13.48 19.09 -11.09
CA ARG A 230 14.10 18.32 -12.16
C ARG A 230 15.51 17.90 -11.72
N SER A 231 15.78 16.61 -11.73
CA SER A 231 17.10 16.04 -11.46
C SER A 231 18.05 16.23 -12.65
N GLU A 232 19.36 16.04 -12.43
CA GLU A 232 20.38 16.16 -13.49
C GLU A 232 20.17 15.20 -14.65
N ASP A 233 19.57 14.03 -14.38
CA ASP A 233 19.20 13.02 -15.39
C ASP A 233 17.88 13.35 -16.13
N GLY A 234 17.23 14.46 -15.77
CA GLY A 234 15.98 14.92 -16.34
C GLY A 234 14.71 14.31 -15.73
N SER A 235 14.83 13.44 -14.72
CA SER A 235 13.70 12.85 -14.00
C SER A 235 13.17 13.76 -12.87
N PHE A 236 11.99 13.44 -12.35
CA PHE A 236 11.36 14.09 -11.21
C PHE A 236 11.10 13.04 -10.13
N SER A 237 11.56 13.28 -8.91
CA SER A 237 11.37 12.36 -7.78
C SER A 237 10.52 13.02 -6.70
N PHE A 238 9.34 12.45 -6.43
CA PHE A 238 8.43 12.87 -5.38
C PHE A 238 8.67 12.03 -4.14
N ASP A 239 8.99 12.69 -3.03
CA ASP A 239 8.93 12.07 -1.70
C ASP A 239 7.49 12.19 -1.20
N THR A 240 6.69 11.14 -1.39
CA THR A 240 5.27 11.13 -0.99
C THR A 240 5.10 10.53 0.40
N GLU A 241 3.91 10.70 0.96
CA GLU A 241 3.46 9.75 1.98
C GLU A 241 3.01 8.46 1.31
N ASN A 242 2.76 7.42 2.10
CA ASN A 242 2.18 6.20 1.57
C ASN A 242 0.72 6.45 1.18
N LEU A 243 0.44 6.40 -0.11
CA LEU A 243 -0.91 6.40 -0.64
C LEU A 243 -1.53 5.02 -0.43
N PHE A 244 -2.86 4.96 -0.26
CA PHE A 244 -3.53 3.71 0.08
C PHE A 244 -4.78 3.46 -0.74
N GLY A 245 -4.97 2.19 -1.12
CA GLY A 245 -6.01 1.80 -2.06
C GLY A 245 -5.77 2.38 -3.45
N THR A 246 -6.77 2.25 -4.32
CA THR A 246 -6.75 2.86 -5.64
C THR A 246 -7.21 4.31 -5.51
N VAL A 247 -6.33 5.25 -5.87
CA VAL A 247 -6.58 6.69 -5.83
C VAL A 247 -6.28 7.29 -7.19
N ASP A 248 -7.00 8.34 -7.57
CA ASP A 248 -6.63 9.13 -8.74
C ASP A 248 -5.49 10.08 -8.36
N VAL A 249 -4.52 10.24 -9.25
CA VAL A 249 -3.37 11.13 -9.08
C VAL A 249 -3.31 12.06 -10.27
N VAL A 250 -3.23 13.37 -9.99
CA VAL A 250 -3.11 14.42 -10.99
C VAL A 250 -1.65 14.87 -11.08
N CYS A 251 -1.03 14.66 -12.23
CA CYS A 251 0.34 15.07 -12.52
C CYS A 251 0.34 16.28 -13.45
N GLN A 252 1.05 17.33 -13.06
CA GLN A 252 1.15 18.57 -13.81
C GLN A 252 2.56 19.17 -13.75
N LEU A 253 2.95 19.88 -14.80
CA LEU A 253 4.20 20.64 -14.85
C LEU A 253 3.88 22.12 -14.65
N ASP A 254 4.65 22.78 -13.81
CA ASP A 254 4.58 24.21 -13.59
C ASP A 254 5.85 24.89 -14.13
N GLY A 255 5.73 26.16 -14.53
CA GLY A 255 6.83 26.93 -15.14
C GLY A 255 7.02 26.69 -16.65
N LEU A 256 6.06 26.05 -17.33
CA LEU A 256 6.14 25.81 -18.77
C LEU A 256 6.01 27.10 -19.60
N PRO A 257 6.72 27.21 -20.75
CA PRO A 257 6.47 28.24 -21.76
C PRO A 257 5.04 28.13 -22.32
N GLU A 258 4.49 29.26 -22.76
CA GLU A 258 3.16 29.31 -23.36
C GLU A 258 3.10 28.47 -24.66
N GLY A 259 2.15 27.55 -24.73
CA GLY A 259 1.99 26.63 -25.87
C GLY A 259 2.89 25.39 -25.85
N ALA A 260 3.64 25.15 -24.77
CA ALA A 260 4.37 23.90 -24.59
C ALA A 260 3.41 22.69 -24.60
N GLN A 261 3.82 21.63 -25.30
CA GLN A 261 3.10 20.35 -25.35
C GLN A 261 3.97 19.26 -24.71
N CYS A 262 3.81 19.08 -23.41
CA CYS A 262 4.57 18.12 -22.64
C CYS A 262 3.79 17.65 -21.41
N HIS A 263 3.98 16.41 -21.00
CA HIS A 263 3.27 15.85 -19.85
C HIS A 263 4.18 14.99 -18.99
N LEU A 264 3.80 14.80 -17.73
CA LEU A 264 4.48 13.89 -16.80
C LEU A 264 3.96 12.46 -16.94
N GLU A 265 4.87 11.50 -17.01
CA GLU A 265 4.59 10.07 -16.94
C GLU A 265 5.21 9.47 -15.69
N LEU A 266 4.37 8.86 -14.85
CA LEU A 266 4.82 8.13 -13.65
C LEU A 266 5.46 6.80 -14.04
N GLN A 267 6.61 6.52 -13.45
CA GLN A 267 7.30 5.25 -13.64
C GLN A 267 6.71 4.16 -12.74
N ASN A 268 6.71 2.92 -13.24
CA ASN A 268 6.32 1.76 -12.46
C ASN A 268 7.47 1.34 -11.52
N PRO A 269 7.30 1.39 -10.18
CA PRO A 269 8.38 1.07 -9.25
C PRO A 269 8.58 -0.44 -9.02
N PHE A 270 7.71 -1.30 -9.57
CA PHE A 270 7.86 -2.75 -9.45
C PHE A 270 9.00 -3.30 -10.30
N SER A 271 9.71 -4.29 -9.79
CA SER A 271 10.95 -4.82 -10.38
C SER A 271 10.68 -5.96 -11.37
N ALA A 272 9.55 -6.68 -11.21
CA ALA A 272 9.21 -7.88 -11.97
C ALA A 272 10.35 -8.94 -11.93
N PRO A 273 10.71 -9.43 -10.73
CA PRO A 273 11.83 -10.34 -10.55
C PRO A 273 11.60 -11.66 -11.28
N LEU A 274 12.66 -12.20 -11.87
CA LEU A 274 12.64 -13.53 -12.49
C LEU A 274 12.74 -14.62 -11.42
N VAL A 275 11.84 -15.60 -11.48
CA VAL A 275 11.84 -16.76 -10.59
C VAL A 275 11.95 -18.04 -11.41
N GLU A 276 13.02 -18.80 -11.16
CA GLU A 276 13.31 -20.07 -11.83
C GLU A 276 13.20 -21.26 -10.86
N GLY A 277 13.02 -22.46 -11.41
CA GLY A 277 13.12 -23.71 -10.64
C GLY A 277 11.99 -23.97 -9.65
N LEU A 278 10.79 -23.41 -9.87
CA LEU A 278 9.64 -23.73 -9.01
C LEU A 278 9.25 -25.20 -9.10
N PRO A 279 8.97 -25.87 -7.96
CA PRO A 279 8.50 -27.25 -7.99
C PRO A 279 7.12 -27.33 -8.63
N LYS A 280 6.84 -28.42 -9.33
CA LYS A 280 5.51 -28.66 -9.92
C LYS A 280 4.46 -28.79 -8.83
N LEU A 281 3.30 -28.19 -9.06
CA LEU A 281 2.12 -28.40 -8.21
C LEU A 281 1.56 -29.80 -8.49
N ARG A 282 1.55 -30.67 -7.48
CA ARG A 282 0.98 -32.01 -7.57
C ARG A 282 -0.51 -31.94 -7.22
N ILE A 283 -1.38 -32.40 -8.12
CA ILE A 283 -2.84 -32.40 -7.96
C ILE A 283 -3.36 -33.83 -7.97
N CYS A 284 -4.24 -34.17 -7.04
CA CYS A 284 -4.87 -35.49 -6.93
C CYS A 284 -6.41 -35.39 -6.97
N ARG A 285 -7.07 -36.44 -7.49
CA ARG A 285 -8.54 -36.53 -7.57
C ARG A 285 -9.22 -36.45 -6.20
N SER A 286 -8.55 -36.89 -5.13
CA SER A 286 -9.07 -36.82 -3.76
C SER A 286 -9.34 -35.39 -3.29
N GLN A 287 -8.67 -34.39 -3.89
CA GLN A 287 -8.81 -32.98 -3.54
C GLN A 287 -10.08 -32.33 -4.13
N SER A 288 -10.83 -33.06 -4.98
CA SER A 288 -12.01 -32.51 -5.69
C SER A 288 -13.06 -31.90 -4.75
N GLY A 289 -13.36 -32.55 -3.62
CA GLY A 289 -14.32 -32.03 -2.64
C GLY A 289 -13.88 -30.71 -2.00
N ASP A 290 -12.59 -30.56 -1.71
CA ASP A 290 -12.03 -29.32 -1.15
C ASP A 290 -12.02 -28.19 -2.19
N LEU A 291 -11.69 -28.49 -3.45
CA LEU A 291 -11.71 -27.51 -4.54
C LEU A 291 -13.12 -26.97 -4.83
N VAL A 292 -14.13 -27.85 -4.86
CA VAL A 292 -15.53 -27.44 -5.05
C VAL A 292 -15.97 -26.54 -3.91
N ARG A 293 -15.66 -26.91 -2.65
CA ARG A 293 -15.98 -26.09 -1.48
C ARG A 293 -15.30 -24.72 -1.56
N ARG A 294 -13.98 -24.67 -1.77
CA ARG A 294 -13.23 -23.40 -1.84
C ARG A 294 -13.70 -22.52 -2.99
N GLY A 295 -13.99 -23.09 -4.16
CA GLY A 295 -14.55 -22.36 -5.29
C GLY A 295 -15.91 -21.73 -4.97
N ALA A 296 -16.80 -22.49 -4.33
CA ALA A 296 -18.11 -21.97 -3.89
C ALA A 296 -17.95 -20.88 -2.81
N ALA A 297 -17.07 -21.08 -1.83
CA ALA A 297 -16.78 -20.11 -0.79
C ALA A 297 -16.25 -18.80 -1.38
N MET A 298 -15.30 -18.87 -2.31
CA MET A 298 -14.76 -17.70 -3.03
C MET A 298 -15.87 -16.93 -3.78
N LEU A 299 -16.71 -17.63 -4.55
CA LEU A 299 -17.80 -16.97 -5.31
C LEU A 299 -18.81 -16.27 -4.39
N THR A 300 -19.19 -16.89 -3.28
CA THR A 300 -20.08 -16.23 -2.29
C THR A 300 -19.39 -15.09 -1.56
N GLY A 301 -18.08 -15.21 -1.31
CA GLY A 301 -17.26 -14.19 -0.67
C GLY A 301 -17.09 -12.91 -1.50
N LEU A 302 -17.13 -12.99 -2.84
CA LEU A 302 -17.09 -11.82 -3.72
C LEU A 302 -18.22 -10.82 -3.44
N SER A 303 -19.36 -11.28 -2.91
CA SER A 303 -20.50 -10.43 -2.55
C SER A 303 -20.47 -9.92 -1.10
N SER A 304 -19.53 -10.38 -0.27
CA SER A 304 -19.44 -10.12 1.18
C SER A 304 -18.10 -9.51 1.61
N ASP A 305 -17.55 -8.56 0.84
CA ASP A 305 -16.31 -7.82 1.16
C ASP A 305 -16.42 -6.93 2.43
N THR A 306 -17.53 -7.01 3.18
CA THR A 306 -17.82 -6.27 4.43
C THR A 306 -17.26 -6.89 5.71
N LEU A 307 -16.60 -8.06 5.64
CA LEU A 307 -16.07 -8.75 6.84
C LEU A 307 -14.62 -8.38 7.20
N ALA A 308 -13.96 -7.55 6.39
CA ALA A 308 -12.62 -7.05 6.68
C ALA A 308 -12.70 -5.68 7.37
N VAL A 309 -11.98 -5.52 8.48
CA VAL A 309 -11.91 -4.26 9.24
C VAL A 309 -10.54 -3.65 9.00
N SER A 310 -10.51 -2.46 8.40
CA SER A 310 -9.27 -1.70 8.21
C SER A 310 -8.67 -1.30 9.57
N LEU A 311 -7.40 -1.63 9.76
CA LEU A 311 -6.64 -1.23 10.95
C LEU A 311 -6.22 0.24 10.83
N PRO A 312 -5.97 0.94 11.96
CA PRO A 312 -5.57 2.34 11.95
C PRO A 312 -4.33 2.62 11.11
N MET A 313 -4.36 3.75 10.40
CA MET A 313 -3.31 4.18 9.49
C MET A 313 -2.89 5.59 9.88
N ARG A 314 -1.59 5.85 9.99
CA ARG A 314 -1.04 7.21 9.99
C ARG A 314 -1.36 7.77 8.62
N ARG A 315 -2.02 8.91 8.67
CA ARG A 315 -2.41 9.75 7.57
C ARG A 315 -1.88 11.10 8.00
N GLU A 316 -0.63 11.37 7.68
CA GLU A 316 -0.19 12.76 7.65
C GLU A 316 -0.62 13.28 6.27
N HIS A 317 -1.01 14.53 6.17
CA HIS A 317 -1.47 15.10 4.92
C HIS A 317 -1.00 16.54 4.89
N PHE A 318 -0.82 17.06 3.68
CA PHE A 318 -0.21 18.37 3.42
C PHE A 318 -0.72 19.51 4.33
N PHE A 319 -1.99 19.44 4.74
CA PHE A 319 -2.67 20.47 5.53
C PHE A 319 -2.73 20.24 7.05
N LEU A 320 -2.39 19.05 7.57
CA LEU A 320 -2.69 18.68 8.97
C LEU A 320 -1.95 19.47 10.05
N THR A 321 -0.90 20.19 9.68
CA THR A 321 -0.06 20.93 10.64
C THR A 321 -0.56 22.35 10.92
N HIS A 322 -1.59 22.83 10.22
CA HIS A 322 -2.01 24.23 10.25
C HIS A 322 -3.54 24.39 10.34
N GLU A 323 -4.00 25.24 11.26
CA GLU A 323 -5.43 25.60 11.37
C GLU A 323 -5.87 26.45 10.18
N CYS A 324 -6.87 26.02 9.41
CA CYS A 324 -7.46 26.87 8.38
C CYS A 324 -8.66 27.66 8.90
N VAL A 325 -8.97 28.73 8.18
CA VAL A 325 -10.29 29.37 8.23
C VAL A 325 -11.15 28.73 7.14
N SER A 326 -12.12 27.92 7.53
CA SER A 326 -13.05 27.26 6.62
C SER A 326 -14.35 28.04 6.50
N TYR A 327 -14.72 28.38 5.26
CA TYR A 327 -16.00 28.98 4.92
C TYR A 327 -16.92 27.91 4.33
N VAL A 328 -17.79 27.33 5.15
CA VAL A 328 -18.78 26.34 4.69
C VAL A 328 -19.90 27.07 3.94
N LEU A 329 -20.00 26.83 2.64
CA LEU A 329 -20.84 27.65 1.78
C LEU A 329 -22.35 27.36 1.94
N ASP A 330 -22.73 26.26 2.59
CA ASP A 330 -24.12 25.97 2.98
C ASP A 330 -24.62 26.87 4.12
N ASP A 331 -23.73 27.54 4.85
CA ASP A 331 -24.10 28.47 5.93
C ASP A 331 -24.50 29.86 5.40
N TYR A 332 -24.40 30.08 4.09
CA TYR A 332 -24.63 31.36 3.42
C TYR A 332 -25.64 31.23 2.28
N ASN A 333 -26.20 32.36 1.85
CA ASN A 333 -26.97 32.41 0.61
C ASN A 333 -26.03 32.12 -0.58
N ARG A 334 -26.44 31.19 -1.44
CA ARG A 334 -25.66 30.83 -2.63
C ARG A 334 -25.68 31.96 -3.65
N PHE A 335 -24.49 32.29 -4.15
CA PHE A 335 -24.31 33.29 -5.21
C PHE A 335 -24.18 32.61 -6.58
N PRO A 336 -24.58 33.28 -7.66
CA PRO A 336 -24.41 32.81 -9.03
C PRO A 336 -22.98 32.52 -9.48
N THR A 337 -21.98 33.23 -8.94
CA THR A 337 -20.58 33.10 -9.38
C THR A 337 -19.59 33.02 -8.21
N MET A 338 -18.45 32.36 -8.42
CA MET A 338 -17.40 32.30 -7.40
C MET A 338 -16.77 33.67 -7.12
N ALA A 339 -16.77 34.58 -8.11
CA ALA A 339 -16.33 35.95 -7.90
C ALA A 339 -17.16 36.67 -6.83
N GLU A 340 -18.49 36.52 -6.86
CA GLU A 340 -19.39 37.09 -5.83
C GLU A 340 -19.19 36.40 -4.48
N VAL A 341 -19.04 35.07 -4.47
CA VAL A 341 -18.69 34.32 -3.24
C VAL A 341 -17.44 34.89 -2.58
N PHE A 342 -16.39 35.15 -3.36
CA PHE A 342 -15.15 35.66 -2.79
C PHE A 342 -15.29 37.07 -2.19
N VAL A 343 -16.15 37.91 -2.76
CA VAL A 343 -16.40 39.27 -2.26
C VAL A 343 -17.26 39.25 -1.00
N GLU A 344 -18.33 38.45 -0.99
CA GLU A 344 -19.36 38.50 0.04
C GLU A 344 -19.07 37.58 1.23
N ILE A 345 -18.45 36.42 1.00
CA ILE A 345 -18.30 35.37 2.03
C ILE A 345 -16.86 35.31 2.57
N THR A 346 -15.83 35.55 1.75
CA THR A 346 -14.44 35.30 2.13
C THR A 346 -13.63 36.60 2.30
N PRO A 347 -13.71 37.30 3.44
CA PRO A 347 -12.98 38.56 3.67
C PRO A 347 -11.45 38.41 3.67
N LEU A 348 -10.94 37.18 3.83
CA LEU A 348 -9.52 36.86 3.74
C LEU A 348 -9.02 36.69 2.30
N VAL A 349 -9.88 36.84 1.30
CA VAL A 349 -9.54 36.65 -0.11
C VAL A 349 -9.81 37.95 -0.87
N LYS A 350 -8.89 38.32 -1.74
CA LYS A 350 -9.03 39.52 -2.59
C LYS A 350 -8.69 39.19 -4.02
N MET A 351 -9.54 39.70 -4.92
CA MET A 351 -9.32 39.61 -6.35
C MET A 351 -8.73 40.91 -6.90
N ARG A 352 -7.77 40.82 -7.82
CA ARG A 352 -7.23 41.97 -8.57
C ARG A 352 -6.91 41.56 -10.00
N MET A 353 -6.96 42.52 -10.92
CA MET A 353 -6.48 42.31 -12.29
C MET A 353 -4.96 42.50 -12.33
N ARG A 354 -4.24 41.54 -12.94
CA ARG A 354 -2.79 41.62 -13.19
C ARG A 354 -2.53 41.26 -14.64
N LYS A 355 -1.98 42.22 -15.42
CA LYS A 355 -1.74 42.06 -16.87
C LYS A 355 -3.00 41.59 -17.64
N GLY A 356 -4.17 42.10 -17.28
CA GLY A 356 -5.43 41.75 -17.95
C GLY A 356 -6.06 40.41 -17.54
N LYS A 357 -5.39 39.59 -16.72
CA LYS A 357 -5.95 38.35 -16.16
C LYS A 357 -6.33 38.54 -14.70
N PRO A 358 -7.41 37.93 -14.23
CA PRO A 358 -7.76 38.00 -12.83
C PRO A 358 -6.78 37.18 -11.97
N ARG A 359 -6.48 37.68 -10.77
CA ARG A 359 -5.62 37.02 -9.78
C ARG A 359 -6.27 37.10 -8.40
N ILE A 360 -6.00 36.08 -7.60
CA ILE A 360 -6.54 35.87 -6.26
C ILE A 360 -5.35 36.00 -5.30
N TYR A 361 -5.55 36.74 -4.23
CA TYR A 361 -4.61 37.03 -3.17
C TYR A 361 -5.26 36.69 -1.84
N GLY A 362 -4.48 36.23 -0.88
CA GLY A 362 -4.96 35.99 0.49
C GLY A 362 -4.46 37.06 1.46
N LEU A 363 -5.27 37.37 2.48
CA LEU A 363 -4.86 38.20 3.60
C LEU A 363 -4.06 37.36 4.59
N MET A 364 -2.81 37.73 4.77
CA MET A 364 -1.88 36.95 5.57
C MET A 364 -1.83 37.48 7.00
N ARG A 365 -1.82 36.55 7.97
CA ARG A 365 -1.58 36.92 9.36
C ARG A 365 -0.14 37.41 9.47
N ALA A 366 0.04 38.61 10.00
CA ALA A 366 1.37 39.13 10.30
C ALA A 366 2.08 38.17 11.26
N SER A 367 3.37 37.92 11.03
CA SER A 367 4.23 37.32 12.05
C SER A 367 4.20 38.24 13.29
N VAL A 368 4.48 37.68 14.48
CA VAL A 368 4.60 38.47 15.73
C VAL A 368 5.62 39.61 15.60
N LEU A 369 6.53 39.54 14.62
CA LEU A 369 7.58 40.52 14.35
C LEU A 369 7.18 41.63 13.36
N ASP A 370 6.24 41.39 12.43
CA ASP A 370 6.01 42.28 11.28
C ASP A 370 4.77 43.20 11.39
N GLY A 371 3.88 42.96 12.37
CA GLY A 371 2.86 43.92 12.83
C GLY A 371 1.77 44.41 11.86
N ILE A 372 1.86 44.14 10.54
CA ILE A 372 0.90 44.63 9.54
C ILE A 372 0.46 43.49 8.60
N PRO A 373 -0.84 43.16 8.54
CA PRO A 373 -1.39 42.23 7.55
C PRO A 373 -1.13 42.72 6.12
N TRP A 374 -0.69 41.82 5.23
CA TRP A 374 -0.51 42.12 3.80
C TRP A 374 -1.28 41.14 2.92
N TRP A 375 -1.47 41.54 1.66
CA TRP A 375 -2.08 40.69 0.63
C TRP A 375 -0.96 39.98 -0.13
N GLY A 376 -0.80 38.68 0.11
CA GLY A 376 0.26 37.85 -0.47
C GLY A 376 -0.21 37.03 -1.67
N ASP A 377 0.76 36.59 -2.49
CA ASP A 377 0.49 35.59 -3.55
C ASP A 377 0.20 34.23 -2.89
N VAL A 378 -0.82 33.53 -3.38
CA VAL A 378 -1.32 32.27 -2.80
C VAL A 378 -1.36 31.15 -3.84
N VAL A 379 -1.28 29.90 -3.39
CA VAL A 379 -1.68 28.76 -4.22
C VAL A 379 -3.19 28.63 -4.12
N VAL A 380 -3.87 28.67 -5.26
CA VAL A 380 -5.30 28.35 -5.32
C VAL A 380 -5.45 26.91 -5.79
N MET A 381 -6.21 26.13 -5.04
CA MET A 381 -6.43 24.71 -5.28
C MET A 381 -7.92 24.40 -5.35
N VAL A 382 -8.28 23.34 -6.06
CA VAL A 382 -9.60 22.71 -5.99
C VAL A 382 -9.40 21.25 -5.61
N ASP A 383 -10.03 20.81 -4.53
CA ASP A 383 -9.82 19.48 -3.93
C ASP A 383 -8.33 19.12 -3.78
N GLY A 384 -7.47 20.10 -3.46
CA GLY A 384 -6.02 19.89 -3.27
C GLY A 384 -5.18 19.88 -4.54
N VAL A 385 -5.78 20.04 -5.72
CA VAL A 385 -5.06 20.19 -7.00
C VAL A 385 -4.82 21.68 -7.29
N PRO A 386 -3.56 22.13 -7.43
CA PRO A 386 -3.25 23.50 -7.82
C PRO A 386 -3.85 23.88 -9.18
N VAL A 387 -4.46 25.06 -9.25
CA VAL A 387 -5.06 25.63 -10.47
C VAL A 387 -4.42 27.00 -10.75
N PRO A 388 -3.36 27.06 -11.58
CA PRO A 388 -2.63 28.31 -11.85
C PRO A 388 -3.45 29.37 -12.59
N ASP A 389 -4.44 28.97 -13.40
CA ASP A 389 -5.36 29.89 -14.07
C ASP A 389 -6.56 30.21 -13.17
N HIS A 390 -6.47 31.34 -12.47
CA HIS A 390 -7.52 31.78 -11.57
C HIS A 390 -8.81 32.19 -12.31
N SER A 391 -8.77 32.36 -13.63
CA SER A 391 -9.98 32.60 -14.43
C SER A 391 -10.91 31.40 -14.39
N LEU A 392 -10.36 30.18 -14.35
CA LEU A 392 -11.13 28.94 -14.18
C LEU A 392 -11.82 28.92 -12.82
N ILE A 393 -11.12 29.35 -11.76
CA ILE A 393 -11.66 29.40 -10.40
C ILE A 393 -12.82 30.40 -10.28
N MET A 394 -12.74 31.55 -10.95
CA MET A 394 -13.80 32.57 -10.89
C MET A 394 -15.07 32.16 -11.61
N ASN A 395 -14.95 31.35 -12.65
CA ASN A 395 -16.06 30.83 -13.44
C ASN A 395 -16.53 29.45 -12.96
N TYR A 396 -15.92 28.91 -11.91
CA TYR A 396 -16.32 27.63 -11.33
C TYR A 396 -17.71 27.75 -10.70
N ASP A 397 -18.50 26.67 -10.71
CA ASP A 397 -19.87 26.69 -10.20
C ASP A 397 -19.87 26.67 -8.66
N PRO A 398 -20.42 27.69 -7.97
CA PRO A 398 -20.49 27.71 -6.51
C PRO A 398 -21.38 26.61 -5.91
N ALA A 399 -22.33 26.05 -6.67
CA ALA A 399 -23.28 25.05 -6.17
C ALA A 399 -22.62 23.69 -5.90
N ILE A 400 -21.49 23.40 -6.55
CA ILE A 400 -20.72 22.16 -6.37
C ILE A 400 -19.62 22.29 -5.30
N VAL A 401 -19.33 23.52 -4.84
CA VAL A 401 -18.34 23.80 -3.80
C VAL A 401 -19.00 23.71 -2.43
N LYS A 402 -18.43 22.86 -1.57
CA LYS A 402 -18.84 22.66 -0.18
C LYS A 402 -18.26 23.74 0.72
N SER A 403 -16.94 23.94 0.68
CA SER A 403 -16.25 24.93 1.50
C SER A 403 -15.07 25.58 0.78
N ILE A 404 -14.65 26.73 1.29
CA ILE A 404 -13.41 27.40 0.91
C ILE A 404 -12.52 27.43 2.15
N ASP A 405 -11.39 26.74 2.10
CA ASP A 405 -10.46 26.63 3.21
C ASP A 405 -9.26 27.53 2.95
N VAL A 406 -9.05 28.52 3.82
CA VAL A 406 -7.96 29.50 3.71
C VAL A 406 -6.91 29.21 4.77
N TYR A 407 -5.70 28.91 4.31
CA TYR A 407 -4.51 28.68 5.12
C TYR A 407 -3.58 29.91 5.02
N PRO A 408 -3.59 30.81 6.02
CA PRO A 408 -2.84 32.06 5.99
C PRO A 408 -1.38 31.87 6.48
N TYR A 409 -0.73 30.81 6.02
CA TYR A 409 0.65 30.46 6.39
C TYR A 409 1.51 30.34 5.15
N ARG A 410 2.80 30.63 5.30
CA ARG A 410 3.74 30.51 4.19
C ARG A 410 3.99 29.04 3.87
N TYR A 411 3.64 28.63 2.66
CA TYR A 411 3.93 27.31 2.11
C TYR A 411 5.03 27.40 1.06
N ARG A 412 5.84 26.36 0.98
CA ARG A 412 6.86 26.22 -0.06
C ARG A 412 6.46 25.06 -0.98
N LEU A 413 6.33 25.36 -2.27
CA LEU A 413 5.99 24.40 -3.31
C LEU A 413 7.14 24.40 -4.33
N GLY A 414 8.12 23.52 -4.14
CA GLY A 414 9.37 23.52 -4.92
C GLY A 414 10.28 24.69 -4.53
N ASP A 415 10.72 25.46 -5.51
CA ASP A 415 11.46 26.72 -5.33
C ASP A 415 10.55 27.92 -5.04
N LYS A 416 9.25 27.79 -5.36
CA LYS A 416 8.26 28.85 -5.14
C LYS A 416 7.79 28.88 -3.69
N THR A 417 7.75 30.08 -3.14
CA THR A 417 7.18 30.37 -1.83
C THR A 417 5.87 31.11 -2.02
N PHE A 418 4.81 30.58 -1.44
CA PHE A 418 3.49 31.20 -1.42
C PHE A 418 3.19 31.65 -0.01
N ASP A 419 2.62 32.84 0.14
CA ASP A 419 2.32 33.35 1.46
C ASP A 419 1.10 32.67 2.09
N GLY A 420 0.26 31.99 1.30
CA GLY A 420 -0.90 31.24 1.77
C GLY A 420 -1.42 30.21 0.76
N VAL A 421 -2.37 29.38 1.19
CA VAL A 421 -3.11 28.44 0.34
C VAL A 421 -4.60 28.70 0.48
N ILE A 422 -5.32 28.68 -0.64
CA ILE A 422 -6.78 28.71 -0.69
C ILE A 422 -7.22 27.43 -1.40
N ASN A 423 -7.93 26.55 -0.70
CA ASN A 423 -8.42 25.29 -1.25
C ASN A 423 -9.95 25.30 -1.32
N LEU A 424 -10.51 25.09 -2.51
CA LEU A 424 -11.94 24.93 -2.71
C LEU A 424 -12.26 23.44 -2.59
N VAL A 425 -13.03 23.06 -1.57
CA VAL A 425 -13.42 21.66 -1.35
C VAL A 425 -14.79 21.44 -1.97
N THR A 426 -14.90 20.50 -2.90
CA THR A 426 -16.16 20.13 -3.56
C THR A 426 -16.91 19.07 -2.77
N PHE A 427 -18.21 18.93 -3.00
CA PHE A 427 -19.01 17.90 -2.32
C PHE A 427 -18.56 16.46 -2.64
N LYS A 428 -18.03 16.25 -3.85
CA LYS A 428 -17.63 14.92 -4.32
C LYS A 428 -16.12 14.66 -4.19
N GLY A 429 -15.31 15.70 -3.99
CA GLY A 429 -13.85 15.58 -3.91
C GLY A 429 -13.21 15.18 -5.24
N ASN A 430 -13.87 15.43 -6.37
CA ASN A 430 -13.42 15.03 -7.70
C ASN A 430 -13.49 16.14 -8.75
N MET A 431 -13.49 17.41 -8.29
CA MET A 431 -13.40 18.61 -9.13
C MET A 431 -14.34 18.63 -10.35
N PRO A 432 -15.67 18.42 -10.18
CA PRO A 432 -16.56 18.26 -11.31
C PRO A 432 -16.63 19.52 -12.17
N GLY A 433 -16.45 19.36 -13.50
CA GLY A 433 -16.52 20.47 -14.46
C GLY A 433 -15.24 21.31 -14.55
N LEU A 434 -14.20 21.00 -13.76
CA LEU A 434 -12.89 21.62 -13.92
C LEU A 434 -12.21 21.09 -15.20
N LEU A 435 -11.83 22.00 -16.08
CA LEU A 435 -11.12 21.67 -17.32
C LEU A 435 -9.62 21.86 -17.09
N PHE A 436 -8.86 20.79 -17.32
CA PHE A 436 -7.41 20.83 -17.25
C PHE A 436 -6.79 21.18 -18.61
N ASP A 437 -5.60 21.74 -18.55
CA ASP A 437 -4.74 21.95 -19.73
C ASP A 437 -4.26 20.62 -20.31
N ASP A 438 -3.91 20.60 -21.59
CA ASP A 438 -3.47 19.40 -22.33
C ASP A 438 -2.20 18.75 -21.72
N ASN A 439 -1.43 19.49 -20.92
CA ASN A 439 -0.22 19.02 -20.25
C ASN A 439 -0.48 18.24 -18.95
N VAL A 440 -1.73 18.23 -18.47
CA VAL A 440 -2.13 17.54 -17.24
C VAL A 440 -2.48 16.08 -17.54
N ARG A 441 -2.00 15.16 -16.70
CA ARG A 441 -2.35 13.74 -16.76
C ARG A 441 -2.98 13.30 -15.46
N ILE A 442 -4.02 12.48 -15.58
CA ILE A 442 -4.69 11.84 -14.45
C ILE A 442 -4.46 10.34 -14.57
N TYR A 443 -3.89 9.74 -13.52
CA TYR A 443 -3.61 8.31 -13.44
C TYR A 443 -4.45 7.69 -12.34
N SER A 444 -4.96 6.49 -12.58
CA SER A 444 -5.42 5.63 -11.49
C SER A 444 -4.19 4.94 -10.89
N PHE A 445 -3.87 5.29 -9.64
CA PHE A 445 -2.70 4.80 -8.93
C PHE A 445 -3.12 3.79 -7.85
N ASP A 446 -2.61 2.58 -7.96
CA ASP A 446 -2.77 1.56 -6.93
C ASP A 446 -1.72 1.79 -5.84
N GLY A 447 -2.11 2.34 -4.70
CA GLY A 447 -1.25 2.55 -3.54
C GLY A 447 -1.01 1.29 -2.72
N CYS A 448 -0.57 1.49 -1.47
CA CYS A 448 -0.45 0.44 -0.47
C CYS A 448 -1.80 -0.22 -0.19
N SER A 449 -1.81 -1.55 -0.09
CA SER A 449 -2.96 -2.28 0.41
C SER A 449 -3.26 -1.86 1.83
N LEU A 450 -4.54 -1.75 2.15
CA LEU A 450 -5.00 -1.49 3.51
C LEU A 450 -4.63 -2.67 4.42
N PRO A 451 -4.05 -2.42 5.62
CA PRO A 451 -3.94 -3.44 6.66
C PRO A 451 -5.33 -3.76 7.18
N GLN A 452 -5.72 -5.03 7.20
CA GLN A 452 -7.07 -5.43 7.63
C GLN A 452 -7.02 -6.65 8.55
N GLU A 453 -7.84 -6.63 9.61
CA GLU A 453 -8.32 -7.86 10.26
C GLU A 453 -9.38 -8.48 9.35
N HIS A 454 -9.34 -9.80 9.16
CA HIS A 454 -10.32 -10.50 8.34
C HIS A 454 -10.92 -11.70 9.09
N ARG A 455 -12.23 -11.88 8.88
CA ARG A 455 -12.99 -13.04 9.35
C ARG A 455 -13.82 -13.58 8.19
N GLY A 456 -13.61 -14.83 7.82
CA GLY A 456 -14.23 -15.45 6.65
C GLY A 456 -14.56 -16.93 6.86
N GLN A 457 -15.01 -17.59 5.79
CA GLN A 457 -15.40 -19.01 5.86
C GLN A 457 -14.19 -19.96 5.83
N GLU A 458 -13.20 -19.68 4.98
CA GLU A 458 -12.00 -20.51 4.85
C GLU A 458 -10.89 -20.05 5.81
N THR A 459 -10.67 -18.73 5.90
CA THR A 459 -9.81 -18.09 6.91
C THR A 459 -10.72 -17.48 7.97
N LEU A 460 -10.90 -18.19 9.09
CA LEU A 460 -11.86 -17.84 10.14
C LEU A 460 -11.40 -16.60 10.91
N TYR A 461 -10.09 -16.44 11.05
CA TYR A 461 -9.49 -15.27 11.66
C TYR A 461 -8.13 -14.99 11.04
N TRP A 462 -7.88 -13.73 10.71
CA TRP A 462 -6.59 -13.21 10.33
C TRP A 462 -6.37 -11.85 10.97
N HIS A 463 -5.20 -11.66 11.59
CA HIS A 463 -4.74 -10.36 12.03
C HIS A 463 -3.24 -10.19 11.71
N PRO A 464 -2.87 -9.19 10.90
CA PRO A 464 -1.49 -9.05 10.43
C PRO A 464 -0.56 -8.38 11.44
N LEU A 465 -1.08 -7.58 12.37
CA LEU A 465 -0.29 -6.65 13.20
C LEU A 465 -0.72 -6.68 14.69
N ILE A 466 -0.42 -7.77 15.40
CA ILE A 466 -0.70 -7.88 16.84
C ILE A 466 0.56 -7.54 17.63
N ASP A 467 0.48 -6.58 18.55
CA ASP A 467 1.52 -6.33 19.54
C ASP A 467 1.12 -6.91 20.90
N LEU A 468 1.99 -7.75 21.46
CA LEU A 468 1.75 -8.44 22.74
C LEU A 468 2.94 -8.25 23.68
N GLN A 469 2.69 -7.69 24.85
CA GLN A 469 3.73 -7.43 25.86
C GLN A 469 4.34 -8.73 26.41
N ALA A 470 5.53 -8.64 27.01
CA ALA A 470 6.18 -9.78 27.66
C ALA A 470 5.27 -10.40 28.73
N GLY A 471 5.02 -11.71 28.66
CA GLY A 471 4.08 -12.40 29.57
C GLY A 471 2.61 -12.05 29.35
N GLY A 472 2.28 -11.25 28.33
CA GLY A 472 0.91 -10.89 27.98
C GLY A 472 0.14 -12.07 27.38
N SER A 473 -1.18 -12.00 27.51
CA SER A 473 -2.13 -12.98 26.97
C SER A 473 -3.19 -12.27 26.13
N LEU A 474 -3.49 -12.83 24.96
CA LEU A 474 -4.50 -12.33 24.04
C LEU A 474 -5.58 -13.40 23.80
N PRO A 475 -6.78 -13.26 24.39
CA PRO A 475 -7.93 -14.06 24.00
C PRO A 475 -8.45 -13.59 22.65
N VAL A 476 -8.64 -14.52 21.72
CA VAL A 476 -9.18 -14.27 20.38
C VAL A 476 -10.43 -15.12 20.19
N ARG A 477 -11.55 -14.44 19.96
CA ARG A 477 -12.79 -15.10 19.56
C ARG A 477 -12.67 -15.57 18.10
N VAL A 478 -13.04 -16.81 17.83
CA VAL A 478 -13.04 -17.39 16.48
C VAL A 478 -14.41 -17.97 16.18
N ASP A 479 -15.19 -17.23 15.41
CA ASP A 479 -16.52 -17.67 14.97
C ASP A 479 -16.41 -18.67 13.80
N GLY A 480 -17.41 -19.53 13.63
CA GLY A 480 -17.44 -20.48 12.51
C GLY A 480 -16.69 -21.81 12.72
N LEU A 481 -16.18 -22.07 13.93
CA LEU A 481 -15.62 -23.38 14.29
C LEU A 481 -16.73 -24.45 14.35
N GLN A 482 -16.58 -25.51 13.56
CA GLN A 482 -17.57 -26.58 13.41
C GLN A 482 -17.06 -27.89 14.05
N PRO A 483 -17.90 -28.62 14.80
CA PRO A 483 -17.52 -29.91 15.38
C PRO A 483 -17.04 -30.92 14.34
N GLY A 484 -15.95 -31.63 14.63
CA GLY A 484 -15.37 -32.64 13.75
C GLY A 484 -14.61 -32.08 12.55
N VAL A 485 -14.55 -30.76 12.37
CA VAL A 485 -13.75 -30.11 11.35
C VAL A 485 -12.36 -29.81 11.89
N ARG A 486 -11.36 -29.97 11.02
CA ARG A 486 -9.95 -29.72 11.33
C ARG A 486 -9.57 -28.29 10.95
N TYR A 487 -8.78 -27.65 11.81
CA TYR A 487 -8.32 -26.28 11.66
C TYR A 487 -6.83 -26.18 11.96
N THR A 488 -6.17 -25.21 11.34
CA THR A 488 -4.77 -24.90 11.59
C THR A 488 -4.67 -23.49 12.16
N ILE A 489 -3.92 -23.37 13.26
CA ILE A 489 -3.53 -22.10 13.89
C ILE A 489 -2.08 -21.85 13.50
N SER A 490 -1.79 -20.64 13.04
CA SER A 490 -0.42 -20.18 12.80
C SER A 490 -0.22 -18.80 13.44
N ALA A 491 0.81 -18.66 14.26
CA ALA A 491 1.26 -17.38 14.77
C ALA A 491 2.74 -17.23 14.41
N GLU A 492 3.12 -16.12 13.80
CA GLU A 492 4.51 -15.83 13.43
C GLU A 492 4.82 -14.38 13.79
N GLY A 493 5.96 -14.16 14.43
CA GLY A 493 6.30 -12.86 15.01
C GLY A 493 7.79 -12.64 15.22
N VAL A 494 8.13 -11.44 15.66
CA VAL A 494 9.47 -11.08 16.14
C VAL A 494 9.38 -10.34 17.47
N THR A 495 10.38 -10.54 18.32
CA THR A 495 10.63 -9.70 19.50
C THR A 495 11.18 -8.33 19.07
N GLY A 496 11.18 -7.35 19.98
CA GLY A 496 11.84 -6.06 19.76
C GLY A 496 13.35 -6.13 19.47
N ALA A 497 14.01 -7.26 19.77
CA ALA A 497 15.42 -7.51 19.41
C ALA A 497 15.57 -8.25 18.06
N GLY A 498 14.49 -8.39 17.28
CA GLY A 498 14.49 -9.06 15.98
C GLY A 498 14.48 -10.59 16.02
N ARG A 499 14.47 -11.21 17.22
CA ARG A 499 14.40 -12.68 17.33
C ARG A 499 13.03 -13.21 16.94
N ALA A 500 13.00 -14.20 16.07
CA ALA A 500 11.79 -14.88 15.63
C ALA A 500 11.05 -15.57 16.80
N VAL A 501 9.73 -15.48 16.79
CA VAL A 501 8.80 -16.27 17.62
C VAL A 501 7.73 -16.86 16.71
N TYR A 502 7.32 -18.09 16.97
CA TYR A 502 6.31 -18.73 16.13
C TYR A 502 5.57 -19.83 16.87
N PHE A 503 4.41 -20.17 16.36
CA PHE A 503 3.59 -21.28 16.80
C PHE A 503 2.77 -21.81 15.62
N ARG A 504 2.70 -23.12 15.47
CA ARG A 504 1.77 -23.76 14.54
C ARG A 504 1.19 -25.01 15.17
N LYS A 505 -0.12 -25.21 15.05
CA LYS A 505 -0.82 -26.40 15.52
C LYS A 505 -2.05 -26.66 14.66
N THR A 506 -2.29 -27.94 14.39
CA THR A 506 -3.54 -28.41 13.80
C THR A 506 -4.39 -29.06 14.89
N PHE A 507 -5.68 -28.76 14.92
CA PHE A 507 -6.63 -29.30 15.90
C PHE A 507 -7.97 -29.64 15.26
N VAL A 508 -8.76 -30.48 15.91
CA VAL A 508 -10.14 -30.77 15.53
C VAL A 508 -11.05 -30.18 16.60
N ARG A 509 -12.11 -29.49 16.19
CA ARG A 509 -13.06 -28.88 17.11
C ARG A 509 -14.08 -29.88 17.67
#